data_AF-A0A9P7JP27-F1
#
_entry.id   AF-A0A9P7JP27-F1
#
_cell.length_a   1.000
_cell.length_b   1.000
_cell.length_c   1.000
_cell.angle_alpha   90.00
_cell.angle_beta   90.00
_cell.angle_gamma   90.00
#
_symmetry.space_group_name_H-M   'P 1'
#
loop_
_entity.id
_entity.type
_entity.pdbx_description
1 polymer ?
#
loop_
_entity_poly.entity_id
_entity_poly.type
_entity_poly.pdbx_seq_one_letter_code
_entity_poly.pdbx_strand_id
1 'polypeptide(L)'
;LLLSDGVTVGHPCCAVYNCHIPLSNNHHWFCPTHTSQNNECAIIGCTLPIAGGHRTCSTPEHQRVEETHVLRRQSRFQLQERLARARAAIAEKRDANQLDAESQPDVQEEYELDESGRVLPASKPTQGDPTAQPKQKNSKQPSVVVAPTMSS
;
A
#
# COMPACT_ATOMS: atom_id res chain seq x y z
N LEU A 1 -21.86 -17.20 9.18
CA LEU A 1 -21.66 -15.86 8.60
C LEU A 1 -22.34 -14.86 9.52
N LEU A 2 -21.57 -13.95 10.11
CA LEU A 2 -22.10 -12.79 10.83
C LEU A 2 -21.81 -11.59 9.94
N LEU A 3 -22.86 -10.94 9.42
CA LEU A 3 -22.75 -9.68 8.70
C LEU A 3 -23.12 -8.56 9.67
N SER A 4 -22.09 -7.89 10.19
CA SER A 4 -22.21 -6.60 10.85
C SER A 4 -21.28 -5.63 10.10
N ASP A 5 -21.90 -4.63 9.46
CA ASP A 5 -21.29 -3.36 9.04
C ASP A 5 -19.98 -3.41 8.22
N GLY A 6 -20.02 -4.03 7.04
CA GLY A 6 -19.08 -3.71 5.96
C GLY A 6 -17.60 -4.06 6.18
N VAL A 7 -17.28 -4.82 7.23
CA VAL A 7 -15.96 -5.41 7.45
C VAL A 7 -16.14 -6.90 7.68
N THR A 8 -16.07 -7.69 6.60
CA THR A 8 -16.01 -9.15 6.74
C THR A 8 -14.65 -9.52 7.30
N VAL A 9 -14.53 -9.53 8.63
CA VAL A 9 -13.44 -10.21 9.31
C VAL A 9 -13.65 -11.70 9.02
N GLY A 10 -12.77 -12.27 8.20
CA GLY A 10 -12.90 -13.67 7.78
C GLY A 10 -13.05 -14.60 8.98
N HIS A 11 -13.98 -15.54 8.90
CA HIS A 11 -14.06 -16.62 9.87
C HIS A 11 -12.74 -17.40 9.83
N PRO A 12 -12.09 -17.68 10.96
CA PRO A 12 -10.85 -18.44 10.94
C PRO A 12 -11.15 -19.84 10.42
N CYS A 13 -10.43 -20.23 9.37
CA CYS A 13 -10.56 -21.53 8.71
C CYS A 13 -9.26 -22.31 8.87
N CYS A 14 -9.35 -23.63 8.68
CA CYS A 14 -8.17 -24.49 8.65
C CYS A 14 -7.20 -24.04 7.55
N ALA A 15 -5.89 -24.09 7.83
CA ALA A 15 -4.84 -23.71 6.89
C ALA A 15 -4.65 -24.72 5.72
N VAL A 16 -5.25 -25.92 5.82
CA VAL A 16 -5.24 -26.90 4.73
C VAL A 16 -6.16 -26.45 3.59
N TYR A 17 -5.64 -26.50 2.37
CA TYR A 17 -6.39 -26.13 1.17
C TYR A 17 -7.71 -26.90 1.06
N ASN A 18 -8.80 -26.17 0.82
CA ASN A 18 -10.16 -26.71 0.68
C ASN A 18 -10.70 -27.46 1.93
N CYS A 19 -10.15 -27.20 3.13
CA CYS A 19 -10.72 -27.71 4.36
C CYS A 19 -11.82 -26.77 4.89
N HIS A 20 -13.04 -27.30 5.06
CA HIS A 20 -14.20 -26.56 5.57
C HIS A 20 -14.53 -26.86 7.04
N ILE A 21 -13.67 -27.62 7.72
CA ILE A 21 -13.90 -28.01 9.12
C ILE A 21 -13.56 -26.82 10.02
N PRO A 22 -14.45 -26.42 10.94
CA PRO A 22 -14.19 -25.32 11.86
C PRO A 22 -13.03 -25.65 12.80
N LEU A 23 -12.32 -24.60 13.20
CA LEU A 23 -11.27 -24.70 14.21
C LEU A 23 -11.89 -24.92 15.59
N SER A 24 -11.24 -25.74 16.43
CA SER A 24 -11.66 -25.91 17.83
C SER A 24 -11.44 -24.64 18.66
N ASN A 25 -10.44 -23.84 18.28
CA ASN A 25 -10.10 -22.58 18.92
C ASN A 25 -9.65 -21.58 17.85
N ASN A 26 -10.01 -20.31 18.00
CA ASN A 26 -9.53 -19.21 17.15
C ASN A 26 -8.00 -19.04 17.17
N HIS A 27 -7.33 -19.59 18.20
CA HIS A 27 -5.87 -19.62 18.27
C HIS A 27 -5.22 -20.70 17.40
N HIS A 28 -5.98 -21.73 17.00
CA HIS A 28 -5.45 -22.83 16.19
C HIS A 28 -5.48 -22.47 14.71
N TRP A 29 -4.56 -23.05 13.95
CA TRP A 29 -4.52 -22.92 12.49
C TRP A 29 -5.06 -24.14 11.77
N PHE A 30 -5.09 -25.27 12.46
CA PHE A 30 -5.57 -26.53 11.93
C PHE A 30 -6.81 -26.99 12.69
N CYS A 31 -7.77 -27.53 11.96
CA CYS A 31 -8.94 -28.16 12.52
C CYS A 31 -8.56 -29.46 13.27
N PRO A 32 -9.45 -30.02 14.11
CA PRO A 32 -9.17 -31.22 14.90
C PRO A 32 -8.62 -32.39 14.07
N THR A 33 -9.05 -32.54 12.81
CA THR A 33 -8.60 -33.58 11.88
C THR A 33 -7.18 -33.36 11.34
N HIS A 34 -6.67 -32.13 11.35
CA HIS A 34 -5.33 -31.77 10.86
C HIS A 34 -4.40 -31.30 11.99
N THR A 35 -4.71 -31.64 13.25
CA THR A 35 -3.92 -31.25 14.42
C THR A 35 -2.46 -31.72 14.34
N SER A 36 -2.18 -32.81 13.62
CA SER A 36 -0.82 -33.29 13.39
C SER A 36 0.09 -32.24 12.75
N GLN A 37 -0.44 -31.45 11.82
CA GLN A 37 0.29 -30.39 11.11
C GLN A 37 0.63 -29.20 12.02
N ASN A 38 0.01 -29.11 13.19
CA ASN A 38 0.32 -28.05 14.16
C ASN A 38 1.71 -28.24 14.79
N ASN A 39 2.28 -29.45 14.71
CA ASN A 39 3.62 -29.75 15.20
C ASN A 39 4.67 -29.73 14.10
N GLU A 40 4.28 -29.46 12.85
CA GLU A 40 5.15 -29.42 11.68
C GLU A 40 5.48 -27.97 11.30
N CYS A 41 6.64 -27.78 10.67
CA CYS A 41 7.10 -26.47 10.22
C CYS A 41 6.09 -25.86 9.24
N ALA A 42 5.71 -24.60 9.47
CA ALA A 42 4.77 -23.86 8.61
C ALA A 42 5.29 -23.55 7.18
N ILE A 43 6.49 -23.99 6.83
CA ILE A 43 7.09 -23.79 5.50
C ILE A 43 6.67 -24.95 4.59
N ILE A 44 6.13 -24.60 3.42
CA ILE A 44 5.68 -25.57 2.43
C ILE A 44 6.85 -26.48 2.03
N GLY A 45 6.67 -27.80 2.19
CA GLY A 45 7.69 -28.80 1.87
C GLY A 45 8.67 -29.12 3.01
N CYS A 46 8.53 -28.49 4.18
CA CYS A 46 9.29 -28.85 5.38
C CYS A 46 8.44 -29.67 6.34
N THR A 47 8.90 -30.88 6.68
CA THR A 47 8.22 -31.78 7.63
C THR A 47 8.93 -31.85 8.99
N LEU A 48 9.88 -30.94 9.24
CA LEU A 48 10.59 -30.88 10.52
C LEU A 48 9.68 -30.37 11.63
N PRO A 49 9.87 -30.80 12.88
CA PRO A 49 9.07 -30.34 13.99
C PRO A 49 9.32 -28.85 14.27
N ILE A 50 8.29 -28.16 14.77
CA ILE A 50 8.40 -26.77 15.21
C ILE A 50 9.39 -26.62 16.36
N ALA A 51 10.12 -25.51 16.38
CA ALA A 51 10.90 -25.09 17.55
C ALA A 51 9.97 -24.44 18.58
N GLY A 52 10.21 -24.67 19.87
CA GLY A 52 9.37 -24.13 20.95
C GLY A 52 9.23 -22.60 20.85
N GLY A 53 7.98 -22.12 20.85
CA GLY A 53 7.65 -20.69 20.72
C GLY A 53 7.59 -20.17 19.28
N HIS A 54 7.96 -20.98 18.30
CA HIS A 54 7.94 -20.66 16.88
C HIS A 54 6.94 -21.56 16.13
N ARG A 55 6.56 -21.11 14.93
CA ARG A 55 5.75 -21.91 13.99
C ARG A 55 6.60 -22.56 12.91
N THR A 56 7.91 -22.31 12.94
CA THR A 56 8.89 -22.95 12.07
C THR A 56 9.84 -23.83 12.86
N CYS A 57 10.50 -24.76 12.17
CA CYS A 57 11.59 -25.54 12.75
C CYS A 57 12.79 -24.65 13.12
N SER A 58 13.81 -25.24 13.77
CA SER A 58 15.04 -24.55 14.19
C SER A 58 15.94 -24.07 13.04
N THR A 59 15.53 -24.22 11.78
CA THR A 59 16.27 -23.75 10.62
C THR A 59 16.23 -22.21 10.58
N PRO A 60 17.39 -21.51 10.52
CA PRO A 60 17.42 -20.05 10.60
C PRO A 60 16.70 -19.39 9.42
N GLU A 61 16.72 -19.98 8.23
CA GLU A 61 15.99 -19.45 7.06
C GLU A 61 14.48 -19.44 7.30
N HIS A 62 13.94 -20.50 7.90
CA HIS A 62 12.51 -20.60 8.19
C HIS A 62 12.09 -19.62 9.29
N GLN A 63 12.92 -19.46 10.33
CA GLN A 63 12.67 -18.49 11.39
C GLN A 63 12.66 -17.04 10.87
N ARG A 64 13.55 -16.69 9.94
CA ARG A 64 13.56 -15.35 9.31
C ARG A 64 12.29 -15.07 8.49
N VAL A 65 11.74 -16.10 7.85
CA VAL A 65 10.45 -16.00 7.15
C VAL A 65 9.34 -15.70 8.17
N GLU A 66 9.27 -16.45 9.27
CA GLU A 66 8.31 -16.20 10.35
C GLU A 66 8.44 -14.79 10.92
N GLU A 67 9.65 -14.35 11.24
CA GLU A 67 9.94 -13.01 11.76
C GLU A 67 9.43 -11.92 10.81
N THR A 68 9.73 -12.05 9.51
CA THR A 68 9.25 -11.11 8.49
C THR A 68 7.72 -11.09 8.43
N HIS A 69 7.07 -12.25 8.55
CA HIS A 69 5.61 -12.34 8.60
C HIS A 69 5.01 -11.65 9.83
N VAL A 70 5.63 -11.80 11.00
CA VAL A 70 5.20 -11.14 12.25
C VAL A 70 5.34 -9.62 12.12
N LEU A 71 6.48 -9.13 11.65
CA LEU A 71 6.73 -7.70 11.42
C LEU A 71 5.73 -7.10 10.42
N ARG A 72 5.42 -7.80 9.34
CA ARG A 72 4.41 -7.36 8.37
C ARG A 72 3.03 -7.22 9.02
N ARG A 73 2.63 -8.13 9.91
CA ARG A 73 1.35 -8.01 10.63
C ARG A 73 1.33 -6.77 11.53
N GLN A 74 2.45 -6.41 12.15
CA GLN A 74 2.56 -5.21 12.97
C GLN A 74 2.46 -3.91 12.16
N SER A 75 2.99 -3.89 10.93
CA SER A 75 2.97 -2.69 10.07
C SER A 75 1.58 -2.16 9.75
N ARG A 76 0.56 -3.03 9.71
CA ARG A 76 -0.84 -2.62 9.46
C ARG A 76 -1.37 -1.72 10.58
N PHE A 77 -1.01 -2.00 11.83
CA PHE A 77 -1.43 -1.18 12.96
C PHE A 77 -0.80 0.22 12.89
N GLN A 78 0.49 0.31 12.51
CA GLN A 78 1.16 1.59 12.33
C GLN A 78 0.50 2.43 11.23
N LEU A 79 0.10 1.81 10.12
CA LEU A 79 -0.59 2.51 9.04
C LEU A 79 -1.98 3.00 9.47
N GLN A 80 -2.74 2.15 10.19
CA GLN A 80 -4.04 2.54 10.75
C GLN A 80 -3.92 3.72 11.71
N GLU A 81 -2.90 3.71 12.58
CA GLU A 81 -2.63 4.79 13.53
C GLU A 81 -2.28 6.11 12.82
N ARG A 82 -1.45 6.06 11.76
CA ARG A 82 -1.14 7.24 10.93
C ARG A 82 -2.39 7.79 10.26
N LEU A 83 -3.25 6.91 9.74
CA LEU A 83 -4.51 7.29 9.11
C LEU A 83 -5.47 7.94 10.13
N ALA A 84 -5.58 7.38 11.33
CA ALA A 84 -6.37 7.95 12.42
C ALA A 84 -5.87 9.36 12.80
N ARG A 85 -4.56 9.55 12.95
CA ARG A 85 -3.95 10.86 13.22
C ARG A 85 -4.21 11.88 12.10
N ALA A 86 -4.09 11.46 10.84
CA ALA A 86 -4.40 12.33 9.70
C ALA A 86 -5.88 12.76 9.68
N ARG A 87 -6.81 11.85 9.99
CA ARG A 87 -8.24 12.16 10.10
C ARG A 87 -8.54 13.14 11.22
N ALA A 88 -7.94 12.95 12.40
CA ALA A 88 -8.09 13.88 13.52
C ALA A 88 -7.59 15.28 13.16
N ALA A 89 -6.39 15.39 12.57
CA ALA A 89 -5.85 16.68 12.14
C ALA A 89 -6.72 17.41 11.09
N ILE A 90 -7.41 16.67 10.22
CA ILE A 90 -8.37 17.25 9.26
C ILE A 90 -9.66 17.69 9.97
N ALA A 91 -10.13 16.95 10.98
CA ALA A 91 -11.30 17.33 11.78
C ALA A 91 -11.04 18.60 12.61
N GLU A 92 -9.90 18.68 13.29
CA GLU A 92 -9.47 19.87 14.05
C GLU A 92 -9.39 21.12 13.14
N LYS A 93 -8.89 20.96 11.91
CA LYS A 93 -8.86 22.05 10.91
C LYS A 93 -10.24 22.45 10.40
N ARG A 94 -11.20 21.54 10.37
CA ARG A 94 -12.59 21.85 9.99
C ARG A 94 -13.30 22.65 11.07
N ASP A 95 -13.06 22.34 12.34
CA ASP A 95 -13.62 23.07 13.48
C ASP A 95 -13.00 24.48 13.63
N ALA A 96 -11.69 24.59 13.38
CA ALA A 96 -10.98 25.88 13.40
C ALA A 96 -11.34 26.83 12.23
N ASN A 97 -12.08 26.36 11.22
CA ASN A 97 -12.46 27.16 10.04
C ASN A 97 -13.93 27.62 10.08
N GLN A 98 -14.60 27.52 11.23
CA GLN A 98 -15.95 28.08 11.44
C GLN A 98 -15.94 29.53 11.96
N LEU A 99 -14.91 30.30 11.62
CA LEU A 99 -14.95 31.76 11.50
C LEU A 99 -14.06 32.09 10.29
N ASP A 100 -14.58 32.93 9.39
CA ASP A 100 -13.96 33.42 8.14
C ASP A 100 -14.11 32.49 6.90
N ALA A 101 -15.35 32.14 6.58
CA ALA A 101 -15.74 31.80 5.21
C ALA A 101 -16.04 33.09 4.41
N GLU A 102 -15.04 33.95 4.24
CA GLU A 102 -15.07 34.93 3.17
C GLU A 102 -14.71 34.18 1.89
N SER A 103 -15.66 34.14 0.98
CA SER A 103 -15.62 33.34 -0.25
C SER A 103 -14.35 33.62 -1.01
N GLN A 104 -13.51 32.60 -1.24
CA GLN A 104 -12.49 32.70 -2.29
C GLN A 104 -13.23 33.04 -3.59
N PRO A 105 -12.89 34.11 -4.30
CA PRO A 105 -13.39 34.26 -5.65
C PRO A 105 -12.86 33.06 -6.44
N ASP A 106 -13.78 32.21 -6.89
CA ASP A 106 -13.54 31.22 -7.93
C ASP A 106 -13.22 32.02 -9.21
N VAL A 107 -11.93 32.35 -9.39
CA VAL A 107 -11.49 33.06 -10.58
C VAL A 107 -11.47 32.05 -11.71
N GLN A 108 -12.62 31.94 -12.39
CA GLN A 108 -12.76 31.18 -13.61
C GLN A 108 -12.09 31.98 -14.74
N GLU A 109 -10.79 31.75 -14.96
CA GLU A 109 -10.06 32.35 -16.08
C GLU A 109 -10.54 31.72 -17.39
N GLU A 110 -11.31 32.49 -18.16
CA GLU A 110 -11.71 32.16 -19.53
C GLU A 110 -10.51 32.34 -20.46
N TYR A 111 -10.16 31.28 -21.20
CA TYR A 111 -9.07 31.30 -22.17
C TYR A 111 -9.63 31.07 -23.58
N GLU A 112 -9.24 31.93 -24.51
CA GLU A 112 -9.54 31.73 -25.93
C GLU A 112 -8.54 30.73 -26.54
N LEU A 113 -9.08 29.75 -27.25
CA LEU A 113 -8.35 28.70 -27.98
C LEU A 113 -8.30 29.05 -29.46
N ASP A 114 -7.15 28.85 -30.10
CA ASP A 114 -7.04 28.92 -31.57
C ASP A 114 -7.66 27.69 -32.27
N GLU A 115 -7.78 27.72 -33.61
CA GLU A 115 -8.30 26.61 -34.42
C GLU A 115 -7.48 25.31 -34.28
N SER A 116 -6.30 25.37 -33.67
CA SER A 116 -5.44 24.22 -33.37
C SER A 116 -5.54 23.76 -31.89
N GLY A 117 -6.44 24.35 -31.10
CA GLY A 117 -6.69 24.01 -29.70
C GLY A 117 -5.60 24.49 -28.73
N ARG A 118 -4.84 25.54 -29.07
CA ARG A 118 -3.81 26.13 -28.19
C ARG A 118 -4.30 27.42 -27.55
N VAL A 119 -3.94 27.60 -26.28
CA VAL A 119 -4.26 28.80 -25.49
C VAL A 119 -3.47 30.00 -26.03
N LEU A 120 -4.17 31.08 -26.37
CA LEU A 120 -3.53 32.32 -26.82
C LEU A 120 -2.78 32.99 -25.64
N PRO A 121 -1.50 33.34 -25.79
CA PRO A 121 -0.79 34.06 -24.74
C PRO A 121 -1.36 35.48 -24.61
N ALA A 122 -1.82 35.85 -23.41
CA ALA A 122 -2.22 37.22 -23.09
C ALA A 122 -1.08 38.18 -23.48
N SER A 123 -1.38 39.11 -24.38
CA SER A 123 -0.44 40.12 -24.84
C SER A 123 0.06 40.95 -23.67
N LYS A 124 1.31 40.73 -23.25
CA LYS A 124 1.97 41.50 -22.20
C LYS A 124 2.44 42.87 -22.73
N PRO A 125 2.46 43.91 -21.86
CA PRO A 125 2.72 45.28 -22.25
C PRO A 125 4.18 45.55 -22.64
N THR A 126 4.29 46.61 -23.43
CA THR A 126 5.46 47.16 -24.13
C THR A 126 6.64 47.55 -23.22
N GLN A 127 7.82 47.01 -23.58
CA GLN A 127 9.21 47.53 -23.54
C GLN A 127 9.94 47.82 -22.21
N GLY A 128 11.15 47.23 -22.14
CA GLY A 128 12.26 47.60 -21.26
C GLY A 128 13.35 46.50 -21.15
N ASP A 129 14.27 46.46 -22.12
CA ASP A 129 15.54 45.68 -22.15
C ASP A 129 16.50 46.01 -20.96
N PRO A 130 17.67 45.33 -20.77
CA PRO A 130 18.12 44.00 -21.22
C PRO A 130 18.82 43.18 -20.10
N THR A 131 19.25 41.96 -20.47
CA THR A 131 20.53 41.30 -20.10
C THR A 131 20.46 40.03 -19.20
N ALA A 132 21.20 39.03 -19.70
CA ALA A 132 21.86 37.92 -19.00
C ALA A 132 21.11 36.58 -18.87
N GLN A 133 21.58 35.64 -19.71
CA GLN A 133 21.42 34.18 -19.67
C GLN A 133 21.79 33.61 -18.28
N PRO A 134 21.39 32.36 -17.89
CA PRO A 134 22.13 31.18 -18.36
C PRO A 134 21.39 29.81 -18.33
N LYS A 135 21.95 28.82 -19.06
CA LYS A 135 22.24 27.40 -18.67
C LYS A 135 21.12 26.57 -17.99
N GLN A 136 20.94 25.26 -18.14
CA GLN A 136 21.72 24.13 -18.68
C GLN A 136 20.77 22.91 -18.63
N LYS A 137 20.85 22.06 -19.66
CA LYS A 137 20.90 20.59 -19.64
C LYS A 137 20.23 19.86 -18.45
N ASN A 138 19.27 18.95 -18.71
CA ASN A 138 19.56 17.51 -18.55
C ASN A 138 18.53 16.55 -19.19
N SER A 139 19.08 15.57 -19.90
CA SER A 139 18.68 14.18 -20.15
C SER A 139 17.20 13.74 -20.08
N LYS A 140 16.64 13.43 -21.26
CA LYS A 140 15.62 12.38 -21.43
C LYS A 140 16.32 11.06 -21.81
N GLN A 141 16.16 10.03 -20.97
CA GLN A 141 16.01 8.63 -21.42
C GLN A 141 14.64 8.52 -22.16
N PRO A 142 14.35 7.52 -23.03
CA PRO A 142 14.58 6.08 -22.79
C PRO A 142 14.81 5.21 -24.05
N SER A 143 15.15 3.93 -23.86
CA SER A 143 14.67 2.88 -24.77
C SER A 143 14.82 1.49 -24.16
N VAL A 144 13.72 0.75 -24.20
CA VAL A 144 13.57 -0.67 -23.89
C VAL A 144 13.51 -1.40 -25.22
N VAL A 145 14.29 -2.47 -25.43
CA VAL A 145 14.04 -3.46 -26.48
C VAL A 145 14.33 -4.87 -25.98
N VAL A 146 13.48 -5.80 -26.40
CA VAL A 146 13.24 -7.17 -25.91
C VAL A 146 13.96 -8.21 -26.79
N ALA A 147 14.66 -9.17 -26.14
CA ALA A 147 14.94 -10.62 -26.42
C ALA A 147 15.29 -11.13 -27.86
N PRO A 148 15.55 -12.45 -28.12
CA PRO A 148 16.28 -13.53 -27.42
C PRO A 148 17.32 -14.29 -28.34
N THR A 149 17.95 -15.37 -27.82
CA THR A 149 18.33 -16.67 -28.48
C THR A 149 19.81 -17.19 -28.42
N MET A 150 19.92 -18.41 -27.85
CA MET A 150 20.65 -19.64 -28.25
C MET A 150 22.20 -19.79 -28.20
N SER A 151 22.56 -20.93 -27.55
CA SER A 151 23.62 -21.92 -27.83
C SER A 151 25.11 -21.58 -27.71
N SER A 152 25.80 -22.35 -26.87
CA SER A 152 26.71 -23.45 -27.29
C SER A 152 26.97 -24.41 -26.14
#